data_AF-A0A964J6J6-F1
#
_entry.id   AF-A0A964J6J6-F1
#
_cell.length_a   1.000
_cell.length_b   1.000
_cell.length_c   1.000
_cell.angle_alpha   90.00
_cell.angle_beta   90.00
_cell.angle_gamma   90.00
#
_symmetry.space_group_name_H-M   'P 1'
#
loop_
_entity.id
_entity.type
_entity.pdbx_description
1 polymer ?
#
loop_
_entity_poly.entity_id
_entity_poly.type
_entity_poly.pdbx_seq_one_letter_code
_entity_poly.pdbx_strand_id
1 'polypeptide(L)'
;MLVHASIRPGVTLENQTTHDLLWIHEPSLGSDANLGDIVVHDRTPVTAPLLRANRIALDTGAYFGGDLTCAVLENHRISFLQA
;
A
#
# COMPACT_ATOMS: atom_id res chain seq x y z
N MET A 1 -3.21 -3.40 -7.69
CA MET A 1 -2.65 -2.16 -8.27
C MET A 1 -1.42 -1.72 -7.49
N LEU A 2 -0.37 -1.20 -8.14
CA LEU A 2 0.89 -0.78 -7.49
C LEU A 2 1.02 0.75 -7.54
N VAL A 3 1.27 1.39 -6.40
CA VAL A 3 1.48 2.85 -6.28
C VAL A 3 2.54 3.14 -5.21
N HIS A 4 3.13 4.35 -5.20
CA HIS A 4 4.15 4.68 -4.21
C HIS A 4 3.56 4.93 -2.82
N ALA A 5 2.55 5.82 -2.71
CA ALA A 5 1.92 6.16 -1.43
C ALA A 5 0.56 5.50 -1.23
N SER A 6 -0.47 5.90 -1.97
CA SER A 6 -1.78 5.24 -2.01
C SER A 6 -2.66 5.90 -3.09
N ILE A 7 -3.98 5.72 -3.02
CA ILE A 7 -4.98 6.46 -3.81
C ILE A 7 -6.01 7.15 -2.91
N ARG A 8 -6.65 8.19 -3.44
CA ARG A 8 -7.75 8.90 -2.79
C ARG A 8 -9.05 8.08 -2.87
N PRO A 9 -9.66 7.69 -1.74
CA PRO A 9 -10.95 6.99 -1.75
C PRO A 9 -12.05 7.80 -2.44
N GLY A 10 -12.92 7.10 -3.20
CA GLY A 10 -14.03 7.72 -3.92
C GLY A 10 -13.63 8.47 -5.20
N VAL A 11 -12.35 8.46 -5.58
CA VAL A 11 -11.86 9.04 -6.84
C VAL A 11 -11.42 7.91 -7.76
N THR A 12 -11.87 7.94 -9.02
CA THR A 12 -11.50 6.92 -10.01
C THR A 12 -10.01 6.99 -10.30
N LEU A 13 -9.42 5.89 -10.78
CA LEU A 13 -7.97 5.82 -11.02
C LEU A 13 -7.50 6.88 -12.03
N GLU A 14 -8.29 7.16 -13.06
CA GLU A 14 -8.01 8.16 -14.11
C GLU A 14 -8.01 9.60 -13.57
N ASN A 15 -8.69 9.82 -12.45
CA ASN A 15 -8.83 11.12 -11.81
C ASN A 15 -7.92 11.28 -10.58
N GLN A 16 -7.09 10.28 -10.27
CA GLN A 16 -6.06 10.43 -9.24
C GLN A 16 -5.02 11.45 -9.70
N THR A 17 -4.62 12.34 -8.80
CA THR A 17 -3.52 13.26 -9.09
C THR A 17 -2.18 12.57 -8.90
N THR A 18 -1.15 13.01 -9.62
CA THR A 18 0.23 12.56 -9.36
C THR A 18 0.64 12.77 -7.91
N HIS A 19 0.14 13.84 -7.27
CA HIS A 19 0.38 14.07 -5.85
C HIS A 19 -0.27 12.99 -4.98
N ASP A 20 -1.50 12.58 -5.28
CA ASP A 20 -2.17 11.53 -4.52
C ASP A 20 -1.39 10.21 -4.61
N LEU A 21 -1.01 9.80 -5.83
CA LEU A 21 -0.29 8.55 -6.09
C LEU A 21 1.09 8.48 -5.40
N LEU A 22 1.74 9.63 -5.21
CA LEU A 22 3.09 9.72 -4.67
C LEU A 22 3.16 10.12 -3.19
N TRP A 23 2.16 10.82 -2.65
CA TRP A 23 2.30 11.49 -1.35
C TRP A 23 1.08 11.44 -0.44
N ILE A 24 -0.05 10.88 -0.87
CA ILE A 24 -1.25 10.85 -0.01
C ILE A 24 -1.01 10.03 1.25
N HIS A 25 -1.49 10.54 2.38
CA HIS A 25 -1.47 9.84 3.67
C HIS A 25 -2.91 9.63 4.14
N GLU A 26 -3.52 10.69 4.67
CA GLU A 26 -4.96 10.72 4.96
C GLU A 26 -5.73 11.35 3.80
N PRO A 27 -6.98 10.93 3.55
CA PRO A 27 -7.77 9.95 4.32
C PRO A 27 -7.47 8.48 3.96
N SER A 28 -6.45 8.20 3.14
CA SER A 28 -6.26 6.88 2.52
C SER A 28 -5.93 5.78 3.52
N LEU A 29 -4.98 6.02 4.44
CA LEU A 29 -4.55 5.01 5.41
C LEU A 29 -5.60 4.70 6.47
N GLY A 30 -6.42 5.68 6.85
CA GLY A 30 -7.56 5.48 7.75
C GLY A 30 -8.80 4.87 7.08
N SER A 31 -8.84 4.76 5.75
CA SER A 31 -10.05 4.32 5.04
C SER A 31 -10.13 2.81 4.87
N ASP A 32 -11.32 2.26 5.14
CA ASP A 32 -11.74 0.91 4.77
C ASP A 32 -12.63 0.90 3.52
N ALA A 33 -12.65 2.01 2.76
CA ALA A 33 -13.42 2.09 1.53
C ALA A 33 -12.99 1.00 0.55
N ASN A 34 -13.96 0.46 -0.18
CA ASN A 34 -13.69 -0.37 -1.34
C ASN A 34 -13.09 0.51 -2.45
N LEU A 35 -11.85 0.22 -2.83
CA LEU A 35 -11.10 0.98 -3.83
C LEU A 35 -11.24 0.39 -5.24
N GLY A 36 -12.05 -0.66 -5.43
CA GLY A 36 -12.16 -1.43 -6.67
C GLY A 36 -11.06 -2.48 -6.82
N ASP A 37 -9.86 -2.18 -6.32
CA ASP A 37 -8.69 -3.06 -6.31
C ASP A 37 -8.03 -3.11 -4.92
N ILE A 38 -7.18 -4.12 -4.71
CA ILE A 38 -6.20 -4.11 -3.62
C ILE A 38 -5.02 -3.23 -4.03
N VAL A 39 -4.75 -2.20 -3.22
CA VAL A 39 -3.66 -1.23 -3.45
C VAL A 39 -2.41 -1.69 -2.73
N VAL A 40 -1.36 -2.05 -3.47
CA VAL A 40 -0.04 -2.36 -2.92
C VAL A 40 0.79 -1.09 -2.93
N HIS A 41 1.29 -0.69 -1.77
CA HIS A 41 1.96 0.59 -1.59
C HIS A 41 3.05 0.56 -0.52
N ASP A 42 3.79 1.67 -0.46
CA ASP A 42 4.91 1.91 0.44
C ASP A 42 4.72 3.30 1.11
N ARG A 43 5.81 4.00 1.41
CA ARG A 43 5.95 5.39 1.86
C ARG A 43 5.61 5.66 3.32
N THR A 44 4.64 4.98 3.91
CA THR A 44 4.35 5.10 5.34
C THR A 44 4.84 3.88 6.09
N PRO A 45 5.90 4.00 6.91
CA PRO A 45 6.45 2.87 7.64
C PRO A 45 5.43 2.23 8.58
N VAL A 46 5.37 0.91 8.54
CA VAL A 46 4.63 0.04 9.46
C VAL A 46 5.60 -0.96 10.11
N THR A 47 5.28 -1.50 11.27
CA THR A 47 6.20 -2.42 11.99
C THR A 47 6.27 -3.82 11.38
N ALA A 48 5.32 -4.18 10.52
CA ALA A 48 5.25 -5.45 9.79
C ALA A 48 4.39 -5.24 8.53
N PRO A 49 4.53 -6.07 7.47
CA PRO A 49 3.65 -5.99 6.31
C PRO A 49 2.18 -6.01 6.73
N LEU A 50 1.42 -5.01 6.27
CA LEU A 50 0.01 -4.87 6.64
C LEU A 50 -0.87 -5.30 5.47
N LEU A 51 -1.61 -6.39 5.64
CA LEU A 51 -2.67 -6.80 4.73
C LEU A 51 -4.03 -6.31 5.24
N ARG A 52 -4.76 -5.57 4.42
CA ARG A 52 -6.17 -5.22 4.59
C ARG A 52 -6.97 -5.58 3.35
N ALA A 53 -8.29 -5.56 3.47
CA ALA A 53 -9.20 -5.88 2.37
C ALA A 53 -9.00 -4.97 1.14
N ASN A 54 -8.56 -3.73 1.34
CA ASN A 54 -8.38 -2.74 0.28
C ASN A 54 -6.92 -2.41 -0.02
N ARG A 55 -5.94 -2.88 0.77
CA ARG A 55 -4.53 -2.50 0.58
C ARG A 55 -3.52 -3.46 1.21
N ILE A 56 -2.27 -3.38 0.72
CA ILE A 56 -1.08 -4.03 1.26
C ILE A 56 0.00 -2.97 1.45
N ALA A 57 0.47 -2.76 2.68
CA ALA A 57 1.60 -1.86 2.96
C ALA A 57 2.89 -2.68 3.12
N LEU A 58 3.93 -2.31 2.36
CA LEU A 58 5.23 -3.00 2.34
C LEU A 58 6.37 -2.20 2.96
N ASP A 59 6.18 -0.91 3.24
CA ASP A 59 7.19 -0.10 3.91
C ASP A 59 7.35 -0.57 5.36
N THR A 60 8.28 -1.49 5.61
CA THR A 60 8.64 -1.92 6.96
C THR A 60 9.84 -1.16 7.53
N GLY A 61 10.19 -0.02 6.92
CA GLY A 61 11.25 0.83 7.41
C GLY A 61 12.65 0.26 7.22
N ALA A 62 12.94 -0.39 6.08
CA ALA A 62 14.27 -0.91 5.75
C ALA A 62 15.39 0.13 5.94
N TYR A 63 15.12 1.38 5.54
CA TYR A 63 16.04 2.51 5.73
C TYR A 63 16.32 2.82 7.21
N PHE A 64 15.36 2.57 8.09
CA PHE A 64 15.46 2.83 9.53
C PHE A 64 15.99 1.63 10.33
N GLY A 65 16.42 0.55 9.65
CA GLY A 65 16.88 -0.68 10.29
C GLY A 65 15.78 -1.72 10.54
N GLY A 66 14.58 -1.52 9.99
CA GLY A 66 13.60 -2.59 9.81
C GLY A 66 13.96 -3.48 8.62
N ASP A 67 13.07 -4.41 8.29
CA ASP A 67 13.31 -5.36 7.19
C ASP A 67 13.03 -4.73 5.82
N LEU A 68 13.67 -5.25 4.77
CA LEU A 68 13.20 -5.07 3.40
C LEU A 68 12.10 -6.09 3.10
N THR A 69 10.86 -5.62 2.90
CA THR A 69 9.70 -6.48 2.71
C THR A 69 9.29 -6.61 1.24
N CYS A 70 9.00 -7.84 0.81
CA CYS A 70 8.48 -8.17 -0.51
C CYS A 70 7.17 -8.95 -0.39
N ALA A 71 6.12 -8.55 -1.11
CA ALA A 71 4.93 -9.36 -1.29
C ALA A 71 5.08 -10.35 -2.45
N VAL A 72 4.77 -11.61 -2.20
CA VAL A 72 4.66 -12.67 -3.21
C VAL A 72 3.17 -12.91 -3.47
N LEU A 73 2.74 -12.63 -4.70
CA LEU A 73 1.36 -12.79 -5.15
C LEU A 73 1.30 -14.00 -6.10
N GLU A 74 0.67 -15.09 -5.65
CA GLU A 74 0.57 -16.34 -6.40
C GLU A 74 -0.87 -16.87 -6.36
N ASN A 75 -1.55 -16.88 -7.51
CA ASN A 75 -2.97 -17.24 -7.60
C ASN A 75 -3.83 -16.44 -6.61
N HIS A 76 -4.39 -17.11 -5.60
CA HIS A 76 -5.19 -16.51 -4.53
C HIS A 76 -4.44 -16.43 -3.19
N ARG A 77 -3.11 -16.53 -3.23
CA ARG A 77 -2.26 -16.51 -2.05
C ARG A 77 -1.39 -15.26 -2.05
N ILE A 78 -1.24 -14.71 -0.85
CA ILE A 78 -0.33 -13.61 -0.54
C ILE A 78 0.60 -14.14 0.55
N SER A 79 1.91 -14.02 0.33
CA SER A 79 2.93 -14.24 1.36
C SER A 79 3.94 -13.09 1.35
N PHE A 80 4.76 -13.01 2.40
CA PHE A 80 5.77 -11.98 2.56
C PHE A 80 7.15 -12.61 2.73
N LEU A 81 8.15 -12.01 2.10
CA LEU A 81 9.57 -12.26 2.33
C LEU A 81 10.17 -11.01 2.97
N GLN A 82 11.06 -11.22 3.94
CA GLN A 82 11.72 -10.15 4.70
C GLN A 82 13.20 -10.47 4.82
N ALA A 83 14.07 -9.45 4.73
CA ALA A 83 15.53 -9.56 4.77
C ALA A 83 16.16 -8.41 5.55
#